data_AF-A0A1F6I5A2-F1
#
_entry.id   AF-A0A1F6I5A2-F1
#
_cell.length_a   1.000
_cell.length_b   1.000
_cell.length_c   1.000
_cell.angle_alpha   90.00
_cell.angle_beta   90.00
_cell.angle_gamma   90.00
#
_symmetry.space_group_name_H-M   'P 1'
#
loop_
_entity.id
_entity.type
_entity.pdbx_description
1 polymer ?
#
loop_
_entity_poly.entity_id
_entity_poly.type
_entity_poly.pdbx_seq_one_letter_code
_entity_poly.pdbx_strand_id
1 'polypeptide(L)'
;MRSQRKFLPFLYLFLISLLPLGIFTLLVSPEQKVEVFDTVIHPVIFLLTMTGISSFFLFSFLFVNTRRGLLASIFIVGILILRFFGLKSIYHVFILLVIILLIEFLHTKRPIPTKRSN
;
A
#
# COMPACT_ATOMS: atom_id res chain seq x y z
N MET A 1 -12.28 4.71 22.26
CA MET A 1 -13.32 4.02 21.46
C MET A 1 -13.91 4.84 20.29
N ARG A 2 -14.09 6.17 20.38
CA ARG A 2 -14.63 6.97 19.24
C ARG A 2 -13.77 6.94 17.96
N SER A 3 -12.45 6.84 18.06
CA SER A 3 -11.55 6.79 16.89
C SER A 3 -11.71 5.48 16.11
N GLN A 4 -11.77 4.33 16.78
CA GLN A 4 -11.86 3.01 16.13
C GLN A 4 -13.12 2.85 15.25
N ARG A 5 -14.27 3.44 15.66
CA ARG A 5 -15.49 3.43 14.82
C ARG A 5 -15.31 4.18 13.49
N LYS A 6 -14.46 5.20 13.44
CA LYS A 6 -14.17 5.95 12.20
C LYS A 6 -13.31 5.15 11.22
N PHE A 7 -12.58 4.15 11.70
CA PHE A 7 -11.72 3.29 10.88
C PHE A 7 -12.38 1.98 10.47
N LEU A 8 -13.51 1.60 11.08
CA LEU A 8 -14.33 0.46 10.65
C LEU A 8 -14.63 0.44 9.13
N PRO A 9 -14.92 1.59 8.46
CA PRO A 9 -15.06 1.65 7.00
C PRO A 9 -13.86 1.11 6.23
N PHE A 10 -12.63 1.31 6.73
CA PHE A 10 -11.43 0.78 6.07
C PHE A 10 -11.38 -0.75 6.08
N LEU A 11 -11.94 -1.39 7.11
CA LEU A 11 -12.05 -2.85 7.15
C LEU A 11 -13.03 -3.35 6.08
N TYR A 12 -14.17 -2.68 5.91
CA TYR A 12 -15.12 -3.02 4.84
C TYR A 12 -14.51 -2.77 3.45
N LEU A 13 -13.82 -1.65 3.26
CA LEU A 13 -13.12 -1.35 2.01
C LEU A 13 -12.00 -2.36 1.71
N PHE A 14 -11.29 -2.82 2.75
CA PHE A 14 -10.33 -3.91 2.62
C PHE A 14 -11.01 -5.19 2.11
N LEU A 15 -12.09 -5.64 2.76
CA LEU A 15 -12.83 -6.83 2.34
C LEU A 15 -13.37 -6.70 0.90
N ILE A 16 -13.91 -5.54 0.54
CA ILE A 16 -14.39 -5.26 -0.83
C ILE A 16 -13.22 -5.30 -1.82
N SER A 17 -12.05 -4.74 -1.47
CA SER A 17 -10.87 -4.75 -2.34
C SER A 17 -10.29 -6.14 -2.59
N LEU A 18 -10.56 -7.11 -1.71
CA LEU A 18 -10.12 -8.49 -1.89
C LEU A 18 -10.91 -9.22 -2.98
N LEU A 19 -12.15 -8.82 -3.27
CA LEU A 19 -12.97 -9.44 -4.32
C LEU A 19 -12.32 -9.33 -5.70
N PRO A 20 -12.01 -8.13 -6.24
CA PRO A 20 -11.37 -8.02 -7.55
C PRO A 20 -9.97 -8.66 -7.55
N LEU A 21 -9.23 -8.61 -6.45
CA LEU A 21 -7.92 -9.27 -6.34
C LEU A 21 -8.05 -10.80 -6.39
N GLY A 22 -9.03 -11.38 -5.68
CA GLY A 22 -9.31 -12.81 -5.66
C GLY A 22 -9.80 -13.32 -7.01
N ILE A 23 -10.73 -12.60 -7.64
CA ILE A 23 -11.22 -12.89 -8.99
C ILE A 23 -10.05 -12.88 -9.97
N PHE A 24 -9.20 -11.85 -9.93
CA PHE A 24 -8.06 -11.73 -10.82
C PHE A 24 -7.04 -12.85 -10.60
N THR A 25 -6.67 -13.15 -9.37
CA THR A 25 -5.67 -14.19 -9.06
C THR A 25 -6.13 -15.61 -9.40
N LEU A 26 -7.44 -15.88 -9.38
CA LEU A 26 -8.00 -17.18 -9.78
C LEU A 26 -8.19 -17.33 -11.29
N LEU A 27 -8.54 -16.25 -11.99
CA LEU A 27 -8.89 -16.29 -13.42
C LEU A 27 -7.72 -15.94 -14.34
N VAL A 28 -6.74 -15.18 -13.86
CA VAL A 28 -5.63 -14.68 -14.67
C VAL A 28 -4.35 -15.42 -14.32
N SER A 29 -3.89 -16.26 -15.23
CA SER A 29 -2.58 -16.89 -15.11
C SER A 29 -1.47 -15.87 -15.34
N PRO A 30 -0.42 -15.81 -14.50
CA PRO A 30 0.66 -14.83 -14.60
C PRO A 30 1.49 -14.94 -15.89
N GLU A 31 1.39 -16.07 -16.61
CA GLU A 31 2.09 -16.31 -17.88
C GLU A 31 1.29 -15.85 -19.11
N GLN A 32 -0.01 -15.56 -18.95
CA GLN A 32 -0.86 -15.11 -20.04
C GLN A 32 -0.81 -13.59 -20.16
N LYS A 33 -0.44 -13.09 -21.35
CA LYS A 33 -0.61 -11.67 -21.68
C LYS A 33 -2.12 -11.41 -21.80
N VAL A 34 -2.67 -10.65 -20.87
CA VAL A 34 -4.09 -10.25 -20.93
C VAL A 34 -4.16 -8.99 -21.79
N GLU A 35 -4.69 -9.13 -23.00
CA GLU A 35 -5.00 -7.99 -23.86
C GLU A 35 -6.34 -7.40 -23.43
N VAL A 36 -6.32 -6.14 -23.00
CA VAL A 36 -7.52 -5.42 -22.58
C VAL A 36 -7.68 -4.22 -23.51
N PHE A 37 -8.69 -4.25 -24.38
CA PHE A 37 -9.06 -3.13 -25.27
C PHE A 37 -7.84 -2.47 -25.97
N ASP A 38 -7.09 -3.26 -26.76
CA ASP A 38 -5.91 -2.80 -27.53
C ASP A 38 -4.74 -2.22 -26.72
N THR A 39 -4.78 -2.29 -25.39
CA THR A 39 -3.66 -1.94 -24.51
C THR A 39 -3.11 -3.17 -23.79
N VAL A 40 -1.80 -3.39 -23.94
CA VAL A 40 -1.08 -4.45 -23.22
C VAL A 40 -0.84 -3.98 -21.79
N ILE A 41 -1.84 -4.17 -20.92
CA ILE A 41 -1.65 -3.95 -19.48
C ILE A 41 -1.03 -5.23 -18.91
N HIS A 42 0.23 -5.15 -18.51
CA HIS A 42 0.87 -6.29 -17.84
C HIS A 42 0.07 -6.66 -16.58
N PRO A 43 -0.38 -7.93 -16.43
CA PRO A 43 -1.13 -8.41 -15.26
C PRO A 43 -0.49 -8.06 -13.92
N VAL A 44 0.85 -7.95 -13.92
CA VAL A 44 1.67 -7.53 -12.79
C VAL A 44 1.29 -6.13 -12.28
N ILE A 45 1.01 -5.17 -13.17
CA ILE A 45 0.64 -3.80 -12.79
C ILE A 45 -0.70 -3.80 -12.05
N PHE A 46 -1.68 -4.54 -12.56
CA PHE A 46 -2.97 -4.69 -11.91
C PHE A 46 -2.82 -5.35 -10.53
N LEU A 47 -2.05 -6.44 -10.45
CA LEU A 47 -1.80 -7.16 -9.20
C LEU A 47 -1.11 -6.26 -8.16
N LEU A 48 -0.07 -5.50 -8.55
CA LEU A 48 0.62 -4.56 -7.67
C LEU A 48 -0.32 -3.46 -7.18
N THR A 49 -1.16 -2.91 -8.07
CA THR A 49 -2.10 -1.84 -7.73
C THR A 49 -3.16 -2.33 -6.75
N MET A 50 -3.79 -3.48 -7.03
CA MET A 50 -4.81 -4.05 -6.15
C MET A 50 -4.23 -4.47 -4.80
N THR A 51 -3.02 -5.03 -4.79
CA THR A 51 -2.32 -5.35 -3.53
C THR A 51 -1.98 -4.09 -2.74
N GLY A 52 -1.59 -3.01 -3.42
CA GLY A 52 -1.34 -1.70 -2.80
C GLY A 52 -2.59 -1.10 -2.17
N ILE A 53 -3.72 -1.13 -2.87
CA ILE A 53 -5.01 -0.63 -2.36
C ILE A 53 -5.47 -1.45 -1.16
N SER A 54 -5.42 -2.78 -1.28
CA SER A 54 -5.84 -3.69 -0.21
C SER A 54 -4.98 -3.53 1.04
N SER A 55 -3.65 -3.52 0.88
CA SER A 55 -2.71 -3.29 1.98
C SER A 55 -2.87 -1.90 2.61
N PHE A 56 -3.15 -0.86 1.82
CA PHE A 56 -3.43 0.49 2.33
C PHE A 56 -4.64 0.48 3.27
N PHE A 57 -5.76 -0.13 2.86
CA PHE A 57 -6.95 -0.18 3.71
C PHE A 57 -6.70 -1.00 4.98
N LEU A 58 -6.03 -2.14 4.87
CA LEU A 58 -5.66 -2.98 6.01
C LEU A 58 -4.80 -2.21 7.01
N PHE A 59 -3.69 -1.61 6.57
CA PHE A 59 -2.78 -0.92 7.48
C PHE A 59 -3.35 0.39 8.00
N SER A 60 -4.17 1.09 7.22
CA SER A 60 -4.90 2.27 7.71
C SER A 60 -5.86 1.91 8.85
N PHE A 61 -6.50 0.75 8.77
CA PHE A 61 -7.32 0.19 9.85
C PHE A 61 -6.46 -0.21 11.06
N LEU A 62 -5.41 -1.02 10.86
CA LEU A 62 -4.56 -1.55 11.93
C LEU A 62 -3.86 -0.43 12.73
N PHE A 63 -3.32 0.57 12.04
CA PHE A 63 -2.64 1.69 12.68
C PHE A 63 -3.57 2.81 13.11
N VAL A 64 -4.86 2.73 12.76
CA VAL A 64 -5.86 3.79 13.02
C VAL A 64 -5.33 5.14 12.51
N ASN A 65 -4.61 5.12 11.38
CA ASN A 65 -3.89 6.25 10.82
C ASN A 65 -3.62 6.01 9.33
N THR A 66 -4.23 6.83 8.47
CA THR A 66 -4.11 6.72 7.02
C THR A 66 -2.69 6.94 6.51
N ARG A 67 -1.93 7.83 7.14
CA ARG A 67 -0.54 8.11 6.75
C ARG A 67 0.37 6.91 7.01
N ARG A 68 0.29 6.33 8.21
CA ARG A 68 1.05 5.11 8.53
C ARG A 68 0.60 3.93 7.68
N GLY A 69 -0.70 3.85 7.40
CA GLY A 69 -1.27 2.89 6.45
C GLY A 69 -0.67 3.01 5.05
N LEU A 70 -0.56 4.23 4.53
CA LEU A 70 0.05 4.52 3.23
C LEU A 70 1.54 4.17 3.19
N LEU A 71 2.30 4.51 4.22
CA LEU A 71 3.73 4.17 4.27
C LEU A 71 3.95 2.66 4.31
N ALA A 72 3.14 1.94 5.08
CA ALA A 72 3.22 0.48 5.15
C ALA A 72 2.80 -0.19 3.83
N SER A 73 1.77 0.32 3.14
CA SER A 73 1.38 -0.21 1.83
C SER A 73 2.44 0.04 0.76
N ILE A 74 3.05 1.24 0.73
CA ILE A 74 4.18 1.55 -0.16
C ILE A 74 5.36 0.62 0.14
N PHE A 75 5.64 0.34 1.41
CA PHE A 75 6.70 -0.60 1.78
C PHE A 75 6.43 -2.02 1.24
N ILE A 76 5.19 -2.54 1.39
CA ILE A 76 4.83 -3.86 0.85
C ILE A 76 4.91 -3.88 -0.67
N VAL A 77 4.32 -2.89 -1.36
CA VAL A 77 4.37 -2.80 -2.82
C VAL A 77 5.82 -2.67 -3.30
N GLY A 78 6.66 -1.90 -2.60
CA GLY A 78 8.09 -1.78 -2.88
C GLY A 78 8.83 -3.11 -2.77
N ILE A 79 8.55 -3.93 -1.74
CA ILE A 79 9.12 -5.28 -1.62
C ILE A 79 8.69 -6.16 -2.81
N LEU A 80 7.42 -6.10 -3.20
CA LEU A 80 6.92 -6.87 -4.34
C LEU A 80 7.64 -6.46 -5.63
N ILE A 81 7.79 -5.15 -5.87
CA ILE A 81 8.55 -4.61 -7.00
C ILE A 81 9.99 -5.14 -6.99
N LEU A 82 10.71 -5.00 -5.87
CA LEU A 82 12.09 -5.52 -5.75
C LEU A 82 12.16 -7.01 -6.10
N ARG A 83 11.19 -7.80 -5.64
CA ARG A 83 11.11 -9.23 -5.93
C ARG A 83 10.84 -9.52 -7.40
N PHE A 84 9.96 -8.77 -8.07
CA PHE A 84 9.68 -8.90 -9.50
C PHE A 84 10.89 -8.57 -10.37
N PHE A 85 11.68 -7.56 -9.99
CA PHE A 85 12.91 -7.19 -10.70
C PHE A 85 14.11 -8.11 -10.37
N GLY A 86 13.92 -9.16 -9.57
CA GLY A 86 14.99 -10.09 -9.19
C GLY A 86 16.00 -9.52 -8.20
N LEU A 87 15.73 -8.35 -7.60
CA LEU A 87 16.56 -7.72 -6.58
C LEU A 87 16.32 -8.39 -5.22
N LYS A 88 16.95 -9.55 -5.03
CA LYS A 88 16.74 -10.42 -3.85
C LYS A 88 17.60 -10.07 -2.65
N SER A 89 18.55 -9.15 -2.80
CA SER A 89 19.51 -8.83 -1.74
C SER A 89 18.84 -8.06 -0.61
N ILE A 90 19.07 -8.50 0.63
CA ILE A 90 18.48 -7.93 1.85
C ILE A 90 18.81 -6.45 2.05
N TYR A 91 19.95 -5.99 1.49
CA TYR A 91 20.34 -4.58 1.51
C TYR A 91 19.30 -3.68 0.82
N HIS A 92 18.65 -4.14 -0.25
CA HIS A 92 17.62 -3.37 -0.93
C HIS A 92 16.38 -3.20 -0.05
N VAL A 93 15.99 -4.25 0.68
CA VAL A 93 14.88 -4.21 1.64
C VAL A 93 15.21 -3.27 2.80
N PHE A 94 16.46 -3.32 3.29
CA PHE A 94 16.93 -2.42 4.35
C PHE A 94 16.93 -0.95 3.91
N ILE A 95 17.41 -0.65 2.71
CA ILE A 95 17.38 0.70 2.13
C ILE A 95 15.93 1.19 2.02
N LEU A 96 15.02 0.36 1.50
CA LEU A 96 13.60 0.71 1.41
C LEU A 96 13.01 1.02 2.79
N LEU A 97 13.33 0.21 3.79
CA LEU A 97 12.89 0.43 5.17
C LEU A 97 13.41 1.77 5.72
N VAL A 98 14.71 2.06 5.53
CA VAL A 98 15.33 3.32 5.97
C VAL A 98 14.66 4.51 5.31
N ILE A 99 14.36 4.46 4.01
CA ILE A 99 13.65 5.52 3.29
C ILE A 99 12.27 5.78 3.91
N ILE A 100 11.49 4.72 4.15
CA ILE A 100 10.15 4.84 4.75
C ILE A 100 10.22 5.45 6.17
N LEU A 101 11.19 5.01 6.98
CA LEU A 101 11.40 5.55 8.32
C LEU A 101 11.83 7.02 8.30
N LEU A 102 12.69 7.42 7.35
CA LEU A 102 13.08 8.81 7.15
C LEU A 102 11.88 9.69 6.79
N ILE A 103 11.01 9.22 5.89
CA ILE A 103 9.78 9.94 5.52
C ILE A 103 8.87 10.13 6.73
N GLU A 104 8.66 9.07 7.52
CA GLU A 104 7.85 9.14 8.75
C GLU A 104 8.47 10.11 9.77
N PHE A 105 9.78 10.09 9.94
CA PHE A 105 10.49 10.98 10.85
C PHE A 105 10.33 12.46 10.45
N LEU A 106 10.58 12.79 9.18
CA LEU A 106 10.47 14.15 8.66
C LEU A 106 9.06 14.72 8.84
N HIS A 107 8.03 13.91 8.57
CA HIS A 107 6.65 14.36 8.70
C HIS A 107 6.12 14.31 10.14
N THR A 108 6.82 13.67 11.09
CA THR A 108 6.43 13.69 12.51
C THR A 108 6.78 15.03 13.17
N LYS A 109 7.79 15.74 12.66
CA LYS A 109 8.22 17.05 13.14
C LYS A 109 7.47 18.25 12.54
N ARG A 110 6.18 18.13 12.19
CA ARG A 110 5.41 19.32 11.79
C ARG A 110 5.25 20.25 13.00
N PRO A 111 5.61 21.54 12.87
CA PRO A 111 5.67 22.47 14.00
C PRO A 111 4.29 22.68 14.61
N ILE A 112 4.27 22.74 15.95
CA ILE A 112 3.12 23.16 16.76
C ILE A 112 2.68 24.53 16.22
N PRO A 113 1.41 24.73 15.86
CA PRO A 113 0.96 26.05 15.45
C PRO A 113 1.17 26.99 16.64
N THR A 114 2.10 27.93 16.49
CA THR A 114 2.28 29.02 17.45
C THR A 114 0.94 29.74 17.51
N LYS A 115 0.24 29.59 18.63
CA LYS A 115 -0.99 30.33 18.92
C LYS A 115 -0.64 31.82 18.79
N ARG A 116 -1.06 32.47 17.71
CA ARG A 116 -1.06 33.93 17.65
C ARG A 116 -2.10 34.39 18.67
N SER A 117 -1.61 34.72 19.86
CA SER A 117 -2.25 35.70 20.73
C SER A 117 -2.18 37.04 20.00
N ASN A 118 -3.33 37.55 19.55
CA ASN A 118 -3.66 38.97 19.45
C ASN A 118 -5.18 39.07 19.36
#